data_AF-A0A158QFK4-F1
#
_entry.id   AF-A0A158QFK4-F1
#
_cell.length_a   1.000
_cell.length_b   1.000
_cell.length_c   1.000
_cell.angle_alpha   90.00
_cell.angle_beta   90.00
_cell.angle_gamma   90.00
#
_symmetry.space_group_name_H-M   'P 1'
#
loop_
_entity.id
_entity.type
_entity.pdbx_description
1 polymer ?
#
loop_
_entity_poly.entity_id
_entity_poly.type
_entity_poly.pdbx_seq_one_letter_code
_entity_poly.pdbx_strand_id
1 'polypeptide(L)'
;MLLARGTEHLSPEQLLNLKEHKYSSKGSSVSEKYFQVFWCSLVPYIPKRIAPNTLTLTGLILNTLSVLILLYYSPDLKSNVPSWALVLAAVCIFIYQTLDALDGKHARETNTASPLGELFDHGCDAVASIFVPLCLCVTVGIGTHPVIVFIQFFTFLAMFYLAHWQCYITGYLEFGKIDVTEGQIGVMGTLLFTAIFGVEFWTYRVPLIGMPLKFLPFLVILSAAMVNISHFFTVLSQGGAGKAGTTVANTSVLFPGVPFGMVMFFAIMVAVRSPLHLYTNHLVLFLITFGFVAVKFILKLVIDHMTKGVVSLRETALIGPIMLFFNQYFNCPVPEFWVLWSCMVIAVADVFLYSANVCVQIANYLNIYIFRVDKPPPLPSPSVNQLASNQKPFAQKPSTIEGFTVPGSSATGYYLRPSHYQRSRNFDPFTETYSPSYYMQYMTMWPEYMKIAESPVLTVFDSKTASVLGGRIMGYMIAKSEGVGKAWHGHVTALSVAPEYRRMGLASRLMKKCVFTDLFVRASNKLGNSVYTKLGYIIYRRVLSYYSGGDDGEDAFGLLGCRIE
;
A
#
# COMPACT_ATOMS: atom_id res chain seq x y z
N MET A 1 -1.48 24.31 14.94
CA MET A 1 -2.37 23.51 15.81
C MET A 1 -3.80 23.80 15.41
N LEU A 2 -4.28 23.11 14.37
CA LEU A 2 -5.69 23.01 13.96
C LEU A 2 -5.90 21.53 13.63
N LEU A 3 -6.98 21.01 14.19
CA LEU A 3 -7.27 19.59 14.41
C LEU A 3 -7.37 18.79 13.11
N ALA A 4 -6.34 17.99 12.82
CA ALA A 4 -6.47 16.78 12.02
C ALA A 4 -6.51 15.57 12.96
N ARG A 5 -7.61 15.40 13.70
CA ARG A 5 -8.05 14.03 14.05
C ARG A 5 -8.72 13.45 12.80
N GLY A 6 -7.94 13.36 11.73
CA GLY A 6 -8.34 12.72 10.48
C GLY A 6 -8.15 11.22 10.64
N THR A 7 -9.05 10.45 10.05
CA THR A 7 -8.98 8.98 9.93
C THR A 7 -7.54 8.52 9.71
N GLU A 8 -7.01 7.67 10.60
CA GLU A 8 -5.70 7.05 10.42
C GLU A 8 -5.69 6.31 9.08
N HIS A 9 -4.85 6.75 8.14
CA HIS A 9 -4.76 6.15 6.80
C HIS A 9 -3.87 4.91 6.80
N LEU A 10 -2.82 4.92 7.62
CA LEU A 10 -1.94 3.78 7.86
C LEU A 10 -2.28 3.11 9.18
N SER A 11 -2.32 1.78 9.18
CA SER A 11 -2.47 1.01 10.41
C SER A 11 -1.19 1.07 11.28
N PRO A 12 -1.27 0.76 12.59
CA PRO A 12 -0.09 0.67 13.44
C PRO A 12 0.97 -0.33 12.93
N GLU A 13 0.54 -1.43 12.31
CA GLU A 13 1.43 -2.42 11.70
C GLU A 13 2.15 -1.85 10.47
N GLN A 14 1.44 -1.11 9.62
CA GLN A 14 2.04 -0.44 8.47
C GLN A 14 3.07 0.61 8.90
N LEU A 15 2.78 1.38 9.96
CA LEU A 15 3.73 2.36 10.51
C LEU A 15 4.99 1.69 11.08
N LEU A 16 4.84 0.54 11.74
CA LEU A 16 5.97 -0.25 12.23
C LEU A 16 6.84 -0.74 11.06
N ASN A 17 6.22 -1.36 10.05
CA ASN A 17 6.92 -1.84 8.86
C ASN A 17 7.61 -0.71 8.11
N LEU A 18 6.96 0.46 8.02
CA LEU A 18 7.55 1.67 7.41
C LEU A 18 8.80 2.12 8.15
N LYS A 19 8.80 2.09 9.49
CA LYS A 19 9.98 2.47 10.28
C LYS A 19 11.15 1.51 10.08
N GLU A 20 10.87 0.25 9.80
CA GLU A 20 11.88 -0.77 9.48
C GLU A 20 12.33 -0.74 8.00
N HIS A 21 11.61 -0.02 7.15
CA HIS A 21 11.93 0.13 5.73
C HIS A 21 13.31 0.74 5.54
N LYS A 22 14.05 0.19 4.58
CA LYS A 22 15.34 0.71 4.14
C LYS A 22 15.32 0.85 2.65
N TYR A 23 15.59 2.07 2.17
CA TYR A 23 15.77 2.33 0.75
C TYR A 23 16.78 1.36 0.14
N SER A 24 16.39 0.77 -0.98
CA SER A 24 17.22 -0.18 -1.73
C SER A 24 17.00 0.06 -3.22
N SER A 25 18.10 0.31 -3.94
CA SER A 25 18.08 0.45 -5.39
C SER A 25 19.25 -0.24 -6.05
N LYS A 26 19.08 -0.58 -7.33
CA LYS A 26 20.05 -1.31 -8.14
C LYS A 26 20.10 -0.72 -9.54
N GLY A 27 21.27 -0.75 -10.17
CA GLY A 27 21.46 -0.23 -11.51
C GLY A 27 21.91 1.23 -11.49
N SER A 28 22.17 1.75 -12.68
CA SER A 28 22.50 3.16 -12.92
C SER A 28 22.25 3.47 -14.38
N SER A 29 21.60 4.60 -14.62
CA SER A 29 21.39 5.12 -15.95
C SER A 29 22.72 5.60 -16.57
N VAL A 30 22.74 5.79 -17.88
CA VAL A 30 23.98 6.16 -18.60
C VAL A 30 24.47 7.54 -18.16
N SER A 31 23.55 8.49 -18.07
CA SER A 31 23.84 9.90 -17.81
C SER A 31 24.10 10.16 -16.33
N GLU A 32 23.44 9.43 -15.44
CA GLU A 32 23.54 9.58 -13.98
C GLU A 32 24.98 9.48 -13.45
N LYS A 33 25.84 8.69 -14.09
CA LYS A 33 27.27 8.62 -13.71
C LYS A 33 27.97 9.98 -13.80
N TYR A 34 27.66 10.74 -14.85
CA TYR A 34 28.23 12.06 -15.08
C TYR A 34 27.54 13.11 -14.20
N PHE A 35 26.20 13.03 -14.14
CA PHE A 35 25.40 13.90 -13.28
C PHE A 35 25.74 13.72 -11.81
N GLN A 36 26.19 12.55 -11.38
CA GLN A 36 26.57 12.36 -10.00
C GLN A 36 27.75 13.24 -9.57
N VAL A 37 28.72 13.45 -10.44
CA VAL A 37 29.83 14.37 -10.16
C VAL A 37 29.29 15.79 -9.99
N PHE A 38 28.39 16.21 -10.87
CA PHE A 38 27.74 17.51 -10.81
C PHE A 38 26.89 17.68 -9.53
N TRP A 39 25.98 16.76 -9.23
CA TRP A 39 25.11 16.83 -8.05
C TRP A 39 25.91 16.76 -6.75
N CYS A 40 26.88 15.86 -6.62
CA CYS A 40 27.75 15.80 -5.44
C CYS A 40 28.51 17.12 -5.21
N SER A 41 28.90 17.80 -6.29
CA SER A 41 29.56 19.12 -6.20
C SER A 41 28.61 20.21 -5.72
N LEU A 42 27.30 20.06 -5.89
CA LEU A 42 26.29 21.05 -5.51
C LEU A 42 25.81 20.92 -4.06
N VAL A 43 25.84 19.72 -3.46
CA VAL A 43 25.32 19.47 -2.10
C VAL A 43 25.87 20.46 -1.05
N PRO A 44 27.18 20.79 -1.00
CA PRO A 44 27.72 21.70 0.01
C PRO A 44 27.18 23.13 -0.05
N TYR A 45 26.59 23.54 -1.18
CA TYR A 45 26.01 24.87 -1.35
C TYR A 45 24.58 24.97 -0.81
N ILE A 46 23.94 23.86 -0.46
CA ILE A 46 22.59 23.84 0.08
C ILE A 46 22.65 24.23 1.57
N PRO A 47 21.93 25.29 1.99
CA PRO A 47 21.89 25.65 3.41
C PRO A 47 21.36 24.50 4.28
N LYS A 48 22.11 24.12 5.31
CA LYS A 48 21.78 23.02 6.24
C LYS A 48 20.47 23.20 7.04
N ARG A 49 19.81 24.36 6.92
CA ARG A 49 18.49 24.62 7.51
C ARG A 49 17.32 24.21 6.60
N ILE A 50 17.58 24.02 5.31
CA ILE A 50 16.56 23.62 4.34
C ILE A 50 16.37 22.11 4.43
N ALA A 51 15.12 21.68 4.59
CA ALA A 51 14.79 20.26 4.61
C ALA A 51 14.87 19.66 3.20
N PRO A 52 15.30 18.39 3.06
CA PRO A 52 15.31 17.67 1.78
C PRO A 52 13.99 17.78 1.00
N ASN A 53 12.86 17.50 1.67
CA ASN A 53 11.52 17.56 1.07
C ASN A 53 11.17 18.95 0.49
N THR A 54 11.78 20.02 1.00
CA THR A 54 11.59 21.37 0.46
C THR A 54 12.24 21.52 -0.91
N LEU A 55 13.38 20.86 -1.16
CA LEU A 55 14.06 20.89 -2.45
C LEU A 55 13.18 20.25 -3.53
N THR A 56 12.74 19.02 -3.30
CA THR A 56 11.90 18.25 -4.24
C THR A 56 10.58 18.96 -4.51
N LEU A 57 9.90 19.45 -3.47
CA LEU A 57 8.66 20.21 -3.62
C LEU A 57 8.86 21.50 -4.43
N THR A 58 9.96 22.21 -4.19
CA THR A 58 10.28 23.44 -4.93
C THR A 58 10.50 23.14 -6.40
N GLY A 59 11.26 22.08 -6.71
CA GLY A 59 11.46 21.62 -8.08
C GLY A 59 10.13 21.28 -8.76
N LEU A 60 9.27 20.52 -8.09
CA LEU A 60 7.96 20.13 -8.63
C LEU A 60 7.11 21.36 -8.94
N ILE A 61 7.04 22.33 -8.01
CA ILE A 61 6.28 23.58 -8.22
C ILE A 61 6.80 24.33 -9.45
N LEU A 62 8.12 24.49 -9.59
CA LEU A 62 8.71 25.18 -10.75
C LEU A 62 8.41 24.45 -12.06
N ASN A 63 8.56 23.12 -12.08
CA ASN A 63 8.24 22.29 -13.23
C ASN A 63 6.75 22.45 -13.62
N THR A 64 5.83 22.25 -12.68
CA THR A 64 4.39 22.40 -12.91
C THR A 64 4.02 23.79 -13.42
N LEU A 65 4.52 24.86 -12.80
CA LEU A 65 4.24 26.24 -13.23
C LEU A 65 4.73 26.49 -14.67
N SER A 66 5.92 25.99 -15.02
CA SER A 66 6.44 26.13 -16.38
C SER A 66 5.58 25.43 -17.44
N VAL A 67 5.05 24.24 -17.12
CA VAL A 67 4.14 23.51 -18.02
C VAL A 67 2.79 24.20 -18.11
N LEU A 68 2.26 24.75 -17.01
CA LEU A 68 1.02 25.53 -17.04
C LEU A 68 1.14 26.80 -17.90
N ILE A 69 2.30 27.46 -17.91
CA ILE A 69 2.58 28.58 -18.82
C ILE A 69 2.53 28.12 -20.29
N LEU A 70 3.12 26.97 -20.62
CA LEU A 70 3.04 26.41 -21.98
C LEU A 70 1.60 26.06 -22.37
N LEU A 71 0.84 25.45 -21.46
CA LEU A 71 -0.56 25.10 -21.68
C LEU A 71 -1.50 26.31 -21.76
N TYR A 72 -1.14 27.44 -21.13
CA TYR A 72 -1.87 28.70 -21.30
C TYR A 72 -1.82 29.20 -22.75
N TYR A 73 -0.65 29.08 -23.39
CA TYR A 73 -0.47 29.47 -24.80
C TYR A 73 -1.01 28.42 -25.79
N SER A 74 -0.92 27.13 -25.46
CA SER A 74 -1.34 26.02 -26.33
C SER A 74 -2.19 25.00 -25.57
N PRO A 75 -3.42 25.36 -25.18
CA PRO A 75 -4.30 24.46 -24.42
C PRO A 75 -4.82 23.28 -25.26
N ASP A 76 -4.72 23.40 -26.58
CA ASP A 76 -5.09 22.37 -27.55
C ASP A 76 -3.91 21.47 -27.96
N LEU A 77 -2.70 21.77 -27.48
CA LEU A 77 -1.44 21.13 -27.84
C LEU A 77 -1.10 21.23 -29.33
N LYS A 78 -1.62 22.25 -30.04
CA LYS A 78 -1.40 22.46 -31.49
C LYS A 78 -0.78 23.81 -31.76
N SER A 79 -1.15 24.81 -30.97
CA SER A 79 -0.77 26.21 -31.16
C SER A 79 0.73 26.43 -30.91
N ASN A 80 1.30 27.39 -31.63
CA ASN A 80 2.68 27.85 -31.41
C ASN A 80 2.82 28.44 -30.00
N VAL A 81 4.00 28.22 -29.40
CA VAL A 81 4.38 28.72 -28.07
C VAL A 81 5.59 29.64 -28.18
N PRO A 82 5.70 30.70 -27.37
CA PRO A 82 6.82 31.61 -27.45
C PRO A 82 8.12 30.95 -26.97
N SER A 83 9.24 31.23 -27.66
CA SER A 83 10.54 30.60 -27.39
C SER A 83 11.03 30.77 -25.95
N TRP A 84 10.76 31.92 -25.32
CA TRP A 84 11.16 32.15 -23.93
C TRP A 84 10.46 31.18 -22.96
N ALA A 85 9.20 30.81 -23.23
CA ALA A 85 8.45 29.89 -22.38
C ALA A 85 8.98 28.45 -22.53
N LEU A 86 9.40 28.07 -23.73
CA LEU A 86 10.07 26.79 -24.00
C LEU A 86 11.42 26.71 -23.28
N VAL A 87 12.23 27.77 -23.34
CA VAL A 87 13.50 27.85 -22.59
C VAL A 87 13.27 27.81 -21.09
N LEU A 88 12.27 28.55 -20.59
CA LEU A 88 11.90 28.53 -19.18
C LEU A 88 11.52 27.11 -18.73
N ALA A 89 10.70 26.40 -19.50
CA ALA A 89 10.34 25.01 -19.20
C ALA A 89 11.55 24.07 -19.21
N ALA A 90 12.48 24.21 -20.14
CA ALA A 90 13.72 23.42 -20.15
C ALA A 90 14.55 23.67 -18.88
N VAL A 91 14.70 24.93 -18.48
CA VAL A 91 15.40 25.31 -17.23
C VAL A 91 14.67 24.78 -16.00
N CYS A 92 13.35 24.88 -15.94
CA CYS A 92 12.56 24.36 -14.81
C CYS A 92 12.63 22.83 -14.69
N ILE A 93 12.63 22.08 -15.80
CA ILE A 93 12.84 20.63 -15.78
C ILE A 93 14.26 20.30 -15.30
N PHE A 94 15.27 21.05 -15.74
CA PHE A 94 16.65 20.87 -15.27
C PHE A 94 16.78 21.13 -13.77
N ILE A 95 16.16 22.20 -13.27
CA ILE A 95 16.11 22.53 -11.84
C ILE A 95 15.38 21.43 -11.08
N TYR A 96 14.25 20.94 -11.59
CA TYR A 96 13.53 19.82 -10.97
C TYR A 96 14.41 18.59 -10.83
N GLN A 97 14.97 18.09 -11.94
CA GLN A 97 15.88 16.95 -11.95
C GLN A 97 17.05 17.13 -10.98
N THR A 98 17.60 18.35 -10.90
CA THR A 98 18.72 18.64 -10.01
C THR A 98 18.30 18.64 -8.54
N LEU A 99 17.19 19.31 -8.18
CA LEU A 99 16.73 19.39 -6.80
C LEU A 99 16.25 18.04 -6.26
N ASP A 100 15.59 17.26 -7.12
CA ASP A 100 15.19 15.87 -6.89
C ASP A 100 16.42 15.01 -6.56
N ALA A 101 17.42 14.96 -7.44
CA ALA A 101 18.63 14.18 -7.17
C ALA A 101 19.44 14.64 -5.93
N LEU A 102 19.32 15.91 -5.54
CA LEU A 102 20.01 16.49 -4.40
C LEU A 102 19.33 16.16 -3.07
N ASP A 103 18.04 15.87 -3.03
CA ASP A 103 17.28 15.74 -1.78
C ASP A 103 17.84 14.64 -0.86
N GLY A 104 18.08 13.44 -1.39
CA GLY A 104 18.56 12.29 -0.65
C GLY A 104 20.04 12.43 -0.33
N LYS A 105 20.81 13.15 -1.17
CA LYS A 105 22.22 13.46 -0.87
C LYS A 105 22.32 14.44 0.28
N HIS A 106 21.52 15.50 0.24
CA HIS A 106 21.40 16.48 1.31
C HIS A 106 20.90 15.82 2.59
N ALA A 107 19.90 14.93 2.52
CA ALA A 107 19.37 14.18 3.66
C ALA A 107 20.44 13.30 4.34
N ARG A 108 21.36 12.71 3.57
CA ARG A 108 22.50 11.96 4.09
C ARG A 108 23.52 12.87 4.76
N GLU A 109 23.81 14.04 4.17
CA GLU A 109 24.72 15.01 4.77
C GLU A 109 24.18 15.61 6.08
N THR A 110 22.89 15.90 6.14
CA THR A 110 22.23 16.47 7.33
C THR A 110 21.81 15.42 8.36
N ASN A 111 22.04 14.12 8.10
CA ASN A 111 21.57 13.00 8.92
C ASN A 111 20.04 13.02 9.17
N THR A 112 19.28 13.41 8.15
CA THR A 112 17.80 13.45 8.17
C THR A 112 17.15 12.50 7.17
N ALA A 113 17.90 11.53 6.62
CA ALA A 113 17.35 10.48 5.78
C ALA A 113 16.26 9.69 6.53
N SER A 114 15.11 9.50 5.89
CA SER A 114 13.97 8.82 6.49
C SER A 114 13.07 8.19 5.42
N PRO A 115 12.25 7.17 5.76
CA PRO A 115 11.23 6.63 4.86
C PRO A 115 10.20 7.68 4.43
N LEU A 116 9.94 8.71 5.26
CA LEU A 116 9.08 9.82 4.85
C LEU A 116 9.67 10.60 3.68
N GLY A 117 10.98 10.85 3.70
CA GLY A 117 11.66 11.58 2.63
C GLY A 117 11.57 10.84 1.30
N GLU A 118 11.87 9.54 1.30
CA GLU A 118 11.72 8.67 0.13
C GLU A 118 10.27 8.64 -0.40
N LEU A 119 9.28 8.51 0.50
CA LEU A 119 7.87 8.55 0.11
C LEU A 119 7.48 9.90 -0.50
N PHE A 120 7.99 11.00 0.06
CA PHE A 120 7.71 12.35 -0.39
C PHE A 120 8.30 12.61 -1.77
N ASP A 121 9.53 12.14 -2.00
CA ASP A 121 10.25 12.21 -3.26
C ASP A 121 9.49 11.49 -4.39
N HIS A 122 9.24 10.19 -4.21
CA HIS A 122 8.47 9.39 -5.17
C HIS A 122 7.05 9.93 -5.39
N GLY A 123 6.46 10.57 -4.38
CA GLY A 123 5.17 11.23 -4.52
C GLY A 123 5.22 12.49 -5.38
N CYS A 124 6.30 13.26 -5.33
CA CYS A 124 6.53 14.39 -6.22
C CYS A 124 6.76 13.91 -7.66
N ASP A 125 7.58 12.88 -7.85
CA ASP A 125 7.82 12.25 -9.15
C ASP A 125 6.54 11.70 -9.79
N ALA A 126 5.66 11.10 -9.00
CA ALA A 126 4.37 10.65 -9.47
C ALA A 126 3.57 11.82 -10.07
N VAL A 127 3.53 12.98 -9.41
CA VAL A 127 2.84 14.17 -9.95
C VAL A 127 3.57 14.74 -11.18
N ALA A 128 4.91 14.77 -11.16
CA ALA A 128 5.71 15.23 -12.30
C ALA A 128 5.45 14.39 -13.56
N SER A 129 5.15 13.09 -13.41
CA SER A 129 4.80 12.19 -14.51
C SER A 129 3.53 12.57 -15.28
N ILE A 130 2.71 13.51 -14.78
CA ILE A 130 1.60 14.14 -15.51
C ILE A 130 2.11 15.30 -16.38
N PHE A 131 2.93 16.17 -15.81
CA PHE A 131 3.27 17.45 -16.43
C PHE A 131 4.38 17.32 -17.48
N VAL A 132 5.37 16.45 -17.26
CA VAL A 132 6.46 16.21 -18.23
C VAL A 132 5.95 15.71 -19.60
N PRO A 133 5.05 14.71 -19.70
CA PRO A 133 4.52 14.31 -21.01
C PRO A 133 3.66 15.38 -21.67
N LEU A 134 2.89 16.17 -20.91
CA LEU A 134 2.14 17.30 -21.45
C LEU A 134 3.08 18.37 -22.02
N CYS A 135 4.18 18.65 -21.32
CA CYS A 135 5.24 19.55 -21.79
C CYS A 135 5.77 19.13 -23.16
N LEU A 136 6.12 17.84 -23.32
CA LEU A 136 6.57 17.30 -24.60
C LEU A 136 5.51 17.43 -25.69
N CYS A 137 4.24 17.17 -25.35
CA CYS A 137 3.14 17.25 -26.32
C CYS A 137 2.91 18.69 -26.83
N VAL A 138 2.95 19.69 -25.94
CA VAL A 138 2.88 21.11 -26.34
C VAL A 138 4.06 21.46 -27.23
N THR A 139 5.27 21.08 -26.82
CA THR A 139 6.53 21.41 -27.50
C THR A 139 6.55 20.94 -28.95
N VAL A 140 5.99 19.76 -29.22
CA VAL A 140 6.00 19.15 -30.55
C VAL A 140 4.72 19.47 -31.36
N GLY A 141 3.69 20.07 -30.74
CA GLY A 141 2.44 20.40 -31.41
C GLY A 141 1.68 19.16 -31.90
N ILE A 142 1.63 18.11 -31.08
CA ILE A 142 1.06 16.79 -31.45
C ILE A 142 -0.47 16.72 -31.26
N GLY A 143 -1.11 17.76 -30.74
CA GLY A 143 -2.56 17.79 -30.46
C GLY A 143 -3.45 17.54 -31.68
N THR A 144 -2.91 17.62 -32.89
CA THR A 144 -3.60 17.19 -34.13
C THR A 144 -3.84 15.68 -34.18
N HIS A 145 -3.15 14.90 -33.36
CA HIS A 145 -3.22 13.43 -33.28
C HIS A 145 -3.58 12.99 -31.85
N PRO A 146 -4.83 13.19 -31.40
CA PRO A 146 -5.24 12.94 -30.02
C PRO A 146 -5.03 11.49 -29.58
N VAL A 147 -5.12 10.50 -30.46
CA VAL A 147 -4.82 9.10 -30.11
C VAL A 147 -3.35 8.90 -29.73
N ILE A 148 -2.42 9.54 -30.46
CA ILE A 148 -0.98 9.47 -30.13
C ILE A 148 -0.72 10.16 -28.80
N VAL A 149 -1.38 11.29 -28.53
CA VAL A 149 -1.30 11.96 -27.22
C VAL A 149 -1.78 11.05 -26.10
N PHE A 150 -2.90 10.35 -26.30
CA PHE A 150 -3.44 9.41 -25.31
C PHE A 150 -2.43 8.32 -24.99
N ILE A 151 -1.97 7.62 -26.04
CA ILE A 151 -1.01 6.53 -25.91
C ILE A 151 0.24 7.02 -25.19
N GLN A 152 0.82 8.13 -25.65
CA GLN A 152 2.06 8.67 -25.07
C GLN A 152 1.91 9.04 -23.60
N PHE A 153 0.85 9.79 -23.26
CA PHE A 153 0.62 10.27 -21.91
C PHE A 153 0.49 9.10 -20.93
N PHE A 154 -0.31 8.09 -21.30
CA PHE A 154 -0.48 6.91 -20.46
C PHE A 154 0.71 5.95 -20.51
N THR A 155 1.54 5.95 -21.56
CA THR A 155 2.83 5.24 -21.55
C THR A 155 3.76 5.82 -20.48
N PHE A 156 3.87 7.15 -20.33
CA PHE A 156 4.66 7.75 -19.25
C PHE A 156 4.17 7.35 -17.85
N LEU A 157 2.85 7.45 -17.62
CA LEU A 157 2.26 7.01 -16.35
C LEU A 157 2.46 5.52 -16.09
N ALA A 158 2.28 4.68 -17.11
CA ALA A 158 2.47 3.23 -17.00
C ALA A 158 3.92 2.88 -16.71
N MET A 159 4.89 3.56 -17.33
CA MET A 159 6.30 3.34 -17.06
C MET A 159 6.67 3.61 -15.60
N PHE A 160 6.17 4.72 -15.04
CA PHE A 160 6.40 5.03 -13.63
C PHE A 160 5.67 4.05 -12.69
N TYR A 161 4.45 3.65 -13.04
CA TYR A 161 3.71 2.61 -12.31
C TYR A 161 4.43 1.26 -12.33
N LEU A 162 4.96 0.84 -13.49
CA LEU A 162 5.68 -0.42 -13.67
C LEU A 162 6.98 -0.45 -12.86
N ALA A 163 7.71 0.66 -12.75
CA ALA A 163 8.89 0.74 -11.90
C ALA A 163 8.54 0.46 -10.42
N HIS A 164 7.44 1.03 -9.93
CA HIS A 164 6.97 0.81 -8.56
C HIS A 164 6.32 -0.56 -8.36
N TRP A 165 5.66 -1.10 -9.38
CA TRP A 165 5.19 -2.48 -9.36
C TRP A 165 6.36 -3.45 -9.30
N GLN A 166 7.41 -3.21 -10.08
CA GLN A 166 8.64 -3.98 -10.00
C GLN A 166 9.22 -3.91 -8.59
N CYS A 167 9.31 -2.71 -8.00
CA CYS A 167 9.78 -2.51 -6.64
C CYS A 167 8.91 -3.28 -5.61
N TYR A 168 7.59 -3.30 -5.78
CA TYR A 168 6.67 -4.09 -4.95
C TYR A 168 6.87 -5.61 -5.12
N ILE A 169 7.33 -6.07 -6.28
CA ILE A 169 7.68 -7.47 -6.52
C ILE A 169 9.04 -7.81 -5.90
N THR A 170 10.09 -7.03 -6.18
CA THR A 170 11.50 -7.37 -5.92
C THR A 170 12.05 -6.86 -4.60
N GLY A 171 11.42 -5.86 -3.99
CA GLY A 171 11.93 -5.21 -2.78
C GLY A 171 12.97 -4.11 -3.03
N TYR A 172 13.26 -3.77 -4.28
CA TYR A 172 14.20 -2.69 -4.63
C TYR A 172 13.82 -2.01 -5.94
N LEU A 173 14.16 -0.73 -6.05
CA LEU A 173 13.98 0.03 -7.29
C LEU A 173 15.14 -0.27 -8.25
N GLU A 174 14.84 -0.75 -9.45
CA GLU A 174 15.86 -1.06 -10.45
C GLU A 174 15.88 -0.02 -11.56
N PHE A 175 17.04 0.59 -11.78
CA PHE A 175 17.26 1.57 -12.83
C PHE A 175 17.87 0.93 -14.08
N GLY A 176 17.23 1.20 -15.21
CA GLY A 176 17.68 0.77 -16.54
C GLY A 176 18.84 1.62 -17.07
N LYS A 177 19.31 1.30 -18.28
CA LYS A 177 20.31 2.13 -18.99
C LYS A 177 19.71 3.39 -19.59
N ILE A 178 18.46 3.31 -20.04
CA ILE A 178 17.65 4.43 -20.50
C ILE A 178 16.50 4.51 -19.52
N ASP A 179 16.52 5.54 -18.68
CA ASP A 179 15.56 5.70 -17.60
C ASP A 179 15.08 7.17 -17.53
N VAL A 180 14.45 7.56 -16.42
CA VAL A 180 13.88 8.90 -16.19
C VAL A 180 14.90 10.01 -16.51
N THR A 181 16.18 9.82 -16.17
CA THR A 181 17.25 10.81 -16.41
C THR A 181 17.44 11.09 -17.91
N GLU A 182 17.62 10.06 -18.74
CA GLU A 182 17.74 10.21 -20.20
C GLU A 182 16.46 10.77 -20.81
N GLY A 183 15.30 10.34 -20.31
CA GLY A 183 14.00 10.85 -20.74
C GLY A 183 13.87 12.36 -20.53
N GLN A 184 14.21 12.85 -19.34
CA GLN A 184 14.19 14.28 -19.01
C GLN A 184 15.21 15.07 -19.86
N ILE A 185 16.41 14.54 -20.09
CA ILE A 185 17.40 15.16 -21.00
C ILE A 185 16.85 15.27 -22.42
N GLY A 186 16.19 14.22 -22.92
CA GLY A 186 15.54 14.23 -24.23
C GLY A 186 14.43 15.27 -24.34
N VAL A 187 13.61 15.42 -23.30
CA VAL A 187 12.56 16.45 -23.24
C VAL A 187 13.18 17.86 -23.21
N MET A 188 14.20 18.10 -22.38
CA MET A 188 14.94 19.37 -22.34
C MET A 188 15.57 19.71 -23.69
N GLY A 189 16.21 18.74 -24.35
CA GLY A 189 16.77 18.92 -25.70
C GLY A 189 15.69 19.28 -26.73
N THR A 190 14.54 18.62 -26.66
CA THR A 190 13.39 18.88 -27.55
C THR A 190 12.81 20.28 -27.33
N LEU A 191 12.71 20.73 -26.08
CA LEU A 191 12.29 22.09 -25.70
C LEU A 191 13.23 23.15 -26.26
N LEU A 192 14.54 23.01 -26.01
CA LEU A 192 15.55 23.95 -26.49
C LEU A 192 15.62 23.99 -28.02
N PHE A 193 15.51 22.83 -28.68
CA PHE A 193 15.45 22.74 -30.12
C PHE A 193 14.22 23.48 -30.67
N THR A 194 13.05 23.23 -30.09
CA THR A 194 11.80 23.90 -30.50
C THR A 194 11.85 25.40 -30.21
N ALA A 195 12.54 25.85 -29.17
CA ALA A 195 12.71 27.27 -28.89
C ALA A 195 13.45 28.01 -30.03
N ILE A 196 14.35 27.32 -30.73
CA ILE A 196 15.12 27.87 -31.85
C ILE A 196 14.34 27.79 -33.16
N PHE A 197 13.74 26.63 -33.45
CA PHE A 197 13.14 26.34 -34.77
C PHE A 197 11.61 26.51 -34.83
N GLY A 198 10.96 26.73 -33.69
CA GLY A 198 9.51 26.80 -33.58
C GLY A 198 8.82 25.43 -33.60
N VAL A 199 7.54 25.40 -33.18
CA VAL A 199 6.73 24.18 -33.17
C VAL A 199 6.44 23.70 -34.61
N GLU A 200 6.34 24.62 -35.56
CA GLU A 200 6.11 24.34 -36.98
C GLU A 200 7.17 23.43 -37.61
N PHE A 201 8.41 23.46 -37.11
CA PHE A 201 9.47 22.58 -37.59
C PHE A 201 9.05 21.10 -37.53
N TRP A 202 8.31 20.70 -36.50
CA TRP A 202 7.87 19.32 -36.32
C TRP A 202 6.81 18.85 -37.33
N THR A 203 6.29 19.76 -38.16
CA THR A 203 5.36 19.43 -39.24
C THR A 203 6.07 19.00 -40.53
N TYR A 204 7.36 19.28 -40.68
CA TYR A 204 8.15 18.79 -41.81
C TYR A 204 8.14 17.26 -41.85
N ARG A 205 8.28 16.70 -43.05
CA ARG A 205 8.21 15.26 -43.30
C ARG A 205 9.59 14.68 -43.54
N VAL A 206 9.83 13.47 -43.04
CA VAL A 206 11.05 12.71 -43.32
C VAL A 206 11.13 12.42 -44.83
N PRO A 207 12.22 12.82 -45.55
CA PRO A 207 12.32 12.78 -47.02
C PRO A 207 12.18 11.43 -47.76
N LEU A 208 11.87 10.33 -47.08
CA LEU A 208 11.66 9.00 -47.68
C LEU A 208 10.41 8.29 -47.17
N ILE A 209 10.04 8.54 -45.91
CA ILE A 209 8.92 7.87 -45.23
C ILE A 209 7.64 8.71 -45.35
N GLY A 210 7.76 10.02 -45.62
CA GLY A 210 6.62 10.95 -45.68
C GLY A 210 5.96 11.21 -44.32
N MET A 211 6.53 10.66 -43.24
CA MET A 211 6.07 10.79 -41.87
C MET A 211 6.43 12.17 -41.29
N PRO A 212 5.50 12.89 -40.65
CA PRO A 212 5.80 14.11 -39.90
C PRO A 212 6.85 13.89 -38.80
N LEU A 213 7.80 14.81 -38.66
CA LEU A 213 8.86 14.74 -37.65
C LEU A 213 8.32 14.71 -36.21
N LYS A 214 7.13 15.27 -35.97
CA LYS A 214 6.44 15.22 -34.67
C LYS A 214 6.25 13.81 -34.10
N PHE A 215 6.30 12.75 -34.91
CA PHE A 215 6.19 11.38 -34.41
C PHE A 215 7.51 10.80 -33.88
N LEU A 216 8.67 11.37 -34.25
CA LEU A 216 9.97 10.81 -33.88
C LEU A 216 10.20 10.74 -32.36
N PRO A 217 9.96 11.80 -31.55
CA PRO A 217 10.15 11.71 -30.11
C PRO A 217 9.30 10.60 -29.47
N PHE A 218 8.06 10.42 -29.96
CA PHE A 218 7.14 9.41 -29.45
C PHE A 218 7.53 7.99 -29.86
N LEU A 219 8.07 7.79 -31.07
CA LEU A 219 8.62 6.49 -31.47
C LEU A 219 9.82 6.09 -30.61
N VAL A 220 10.69 7.04 -30.26
CA VAL A 220 11.83 6.79 -29.36
C VAL A 220 11.32 6.38 -27.97
N ILE A 221 10.35 7.11 -27.42
CA ILE A 221 9.80 6.79 -26.10
C ILE A 221 9.07 5.45 -26.10
N LEU A 222 8.27 5.16 -27.12
CA LEU A 222 7.58 3.88 -27.24
C LEU A 222 8.58 2.73 -27.36
N SER A 223 9.67 2.91 -28.11
CA SER A 223 10.73 1.90 -28.22
C SER A 223 11.42 1.66 -26.88
N ALA A 224 11.75 2.72 -26.15
CA ALA A 224 12.32 2.62 -24.81
C ALA A 224 11.36 1.96 -23.82
N ALA A 225 10.07 2.30 -23.90
CA ALA A 225 9.02 1.68 -23.08
C ALA A 225 8.90 0.17 -23.38
N MET A 226 8.94 -0.24 -24.65
CA MET A 226 8.91 -1.66 -25.03
C MET A 226 10.06 -2.44 -24.40
N VAL A 227 11.29 -1.90 -24.43
CA VAL A 227 12.46 -2.54 -23.80
C VAL A 227 12.26 -2.70 -22.30
N ASN A 228 11.80 -1.65 -21.61
CA ASN A 228 11.55 -1.71 -20.17
C ASN A 228 10.38 -2.63 -19.81
N ILE A 229 9.32 -2.69 -20.62
CA ILE A 229 8.20 -3.62 -20.44
C ILE A 229 8.67 -5.07 -20.62
N SER A 230 9.51 -5.35 -21.61
CA SER A 230 10.10 -6.69 -21.79
C SER A 230 10.96 -7.09 -20.59
N HIS A 231 11.74 -6.15 -20.05
CA HIS A 231 12.51 -6.37 -18.83
C HIS A 231 11.59 -6.65 -17.63
N PHE A 232 10.52 -5.86 -17.46
CA PHE A 232 9.52 -6.06 -16.41
C PHE A 232 8.89 -7.45 -16.46
N PHE A 233 8.51 -7.94 -17.64
CA PHE A 233 7.99 -9.31 -17.79
C PHE A 233 9.02 -10.39 -17.42
N THR A 234 10.31 -10.12 -17.64
CA THR A 234 11.39 -11.00 -17.21
C THR A 234 11.45 -11.06 -15.69
N VAL A 235 11.40 -9.92 -14.99
CA VAL A 235 11.35 -9.85 -13.52
C VAL A 235 10.11 -10.58 -13.00
N LEU A 236 8.96 -10.36 -13.62
CA LEU A 236 7.70 -10.98 -13.25
C LEU A 236 7.75 -12.52 -13.37
N SER A 237 8.47 -13.03 -14.38
CA SER A 237 8.67 -14.48 -14.57
C SER A 237 9.63 -15.12 -13.56
N GLN A 238 10.54 -14.34 -12.97
CA GLN A 238 11.49 -14.82 -11.95
C GLN A 238 10.85 -14.93 -10.56
N GLY A 239 9.66 -14.34 -10.37
CA GLY A 239 8.97 -14.26 -9.08
C GLY A 239 9.42 -13.05 -8.24
N GLY A 240 8.76 -12.84 -7.10
CA GLY A 240 9.08 -11.74 -6.18
C GLY A 240 9.89 -12.15 -4.94
N ALA A 241 10.22 -11.16 -4.12
CA ALA A 241 11.04 -11.31 -2.90
C ALA A 241 10.27 -11.82 -1.67
N GLY A 242 8.95 -11.97 -1.79
CA GLY A 242 8.08 -12.55 -0.76
C GLY A 242 8.21 -14.06 -0.66
N LYS A 243 7.59 -14.61 0.39
CA LYS A 243 7.53 -16.06 0.63
C LYS A 243 6.93 -16.77 -0.58
N ALA A 244 7.57 -17.84 -1.04
CA ALA A 244 7.14 -18.60 -2.22
C ALA A 244 7.14 -17.79 -3.54
N GLY A 245 8.01 -16.79 -3.70
CA GLY A 245 8.13 -16.03 -4.95
C GLY A 245 7.02 -15.01 -5.16
N THR A 246 6.41 -14.55 -4.07
CA THR A 246 5.33 -13.54 -4.05
C THR A 246 5.89 -12.12 -3.90
N THR A 247 5.05 -11.09 -3.87
CA THR A 247 5.49 -9.69 -3.65
C THR A 247 6.04 -9.47 -2.24
N VAL A 248 6.58 -8.29 -1.93
CA VAL A 248 7.07 -7.95 -0.58
C VAL A 248 6.02 -8.09 0.53
N ALA A 249 4.73 -7.97 0.19
CA ALA A 249 3.59 -8.16 1.09
C ALA A 249 3.08 -9.61 1.13
N ASN A 250 3.79 -10.55 0.50
CA ASN A 250 3.37 -11.93 0.28
C ASN A 250 2.05 -12.09 -0.50
N THR A 251 1.82 -11.22 -1.48
CA THR A 251 0.62 -11.24 -2.35
C THR A 251 0.98 -11.64 -3.78
N SER A 252 -0.04 -11.80 -4.64
CA SER A 252 0.17 -12.06 -6.06
C SER A 252 1.04 -10.98 -6.72
N VAL A 253 2.02 -11.41 -7.51
CA VAL A 253 2.87 -10.53 -8.33
C VAL A 253 2.09 -9.91 -9.50
N LEU A 254 0.95 -10.49 -9.89
CA LEU A 254 0.10 -9.99 -10.98
C LEU A 254 -0.95 -8.97 -10.53
N PHE A 255 -1.41 -9.07 -9.28
CA PHE A 255 -2.55 -8.30 -8.79
C PHE A 255 -2.38 -6.77 -8.87
N PRO A 256 -1.19 -6.17 -8.67
CA PRO A 256 -1.01 -4.73 -8.86
C PRO A 256 -1.37 -4.25 -10.28
N GLY A 257 -1.43 -5.13 -11.29
CA GLY A 257 -1.92 -4.75 -12.62
C GLY A 257 -3.41 -4.36 -12.65
N VAL A 258 -4.22 -4.86 -11.70
CA VAL A 258 -5.67 -4.61 -11.66
C VAL A 258 -6.00 -3.14 -11.38
N PRO A 259 -5.47 -2.48 -10.32
CA PRO A 259 -5.75 -1.07 -10.06
C PRO A 259 -5.43 -0.14 -11.26
N PHE A 260 -4.25 -0.27 -11.86
CA PHE A 260 -3.89 0.55 -13.03
C PHE A 260 -4.74 0.20 -14.26
N GLY A 261 -5.08 -1.09 -14.43
CA GLY A 261 -6.05 -1.54 -15.44
C GLY A 261 -7.43 -0.90 -15.29
N MET A 262 -7.90 -0.65 -14.05
CA MET A 262 -9.15 0.07 -13.81
C MET A 262 -9.07 1.52 -14.27
N VAL A 263 -7.96 2.22 -14.00
CA VAL A 263 -7.74 3.60 -14.48
C VAL A 263 -7.80 3.63 -16.01
N MET A 264 -7.10 2.69 -16.66
CA MET A 264 -7.09 2.58 -18.12
C MET A 264 -8.47 2.24 -18.70
N PHE A 265 -9.18 1.31 -18.07
CA PHE A 265 -10.53 0.93 -18.45
C PHE A 265 -11.46 2.16 -18.43
N PHE A 266 -11.49 2.90 -17.33
CA PHE A 266 -12.33 4.10 -17.24
C PHE A 266 -11.89 5.19 -18.22
N ALA A 267 -10.58 5.43 -18.38
CA ALA A 267 -10.08 6.42 -19.33
C ALA A 267 -10.51 6.10 -20.77
N ILE A 268 -10.28 4.87 -21.23
CA ILE A 268 -10.67 4.43 -22.58
C ILE A 268 -12.19 4.47 -22.73
N MET A 269 -12.93 3.97 -21.75
CA MET A 269 -14.39 3.96 -21.78
C MET A 269 -14.95 5.37 -21.89
N VAL A 270 -14.50 6.33 -21.05
CA VAL A 270 -14.95 7.73 -21.12
C VAL A 270 -14.59 8.37 -22.45
N ALA A 271 -13.37 8.13 -22.95
CA ALA A 271 -12.91 8.69 -24.21
C ALA A 271 -13.72 8.19 -25.42
N VAL A 272 -14.10 6.91 -25.44
CA VAL A 272 -14.81 6.27 -26.56
C VAL A 272 -16.33 6.47 -26.49
N ARG A 273 -16.92 6.47 -25.29
CA ARG A 273 -18.37 6.52 -25.11
C ARG A 273 -18.96 7.93 -24.99
N SER A 274 -18.13 8.96 -24.84
CA SER A 274 -18.62 10.33 -24.68
C SER A 274 -19.34 10.83 -25.95
N PRO A 275 -20.65 11.17 -25.88
CA PRO A 275 -21.37 11.79 -27.01
C PRO A 275 -20.85 13.19 -27.36
N LEU A 276 -20.27 13.91 -26.40
CA LEU A 276 -19.68 15.24 -26.62
C LEU A 276 -18.21 15.19 -27.06
N HIS A 277 -17.67 14.01 -27.34
CA HIS A 277 -16.25 13.80 -27.63
C HIS A 277 -15.34 14.49 -26.59
N LEU A 278 -15.64 14.28 -25.30
CA LEU A 278 -14.96 14.91 -24.17
C LEU A 278 -13.44 14.88 -24.31
N TYR A 279 -12.89 13.74 -24.70
CA TYR A 279 -11.45 13.57 -24.84
C TYR A 279 -10.85 14.50 -25.90
N THR A 280 -11.46 14.62 -27.08
CA THR A 280 -10.89 15.46 -28.16
C THR A 280 -11.18 16.95 -27.95
N ASN A 281 -12.33 17.29 -27.35
CA ASN A 281 -12.74 18.67 -27.13
C ASN A 281 -12.10 19.30 -25.88
N HIS A 282 -11.80 18.49 -24.85
CA HIS A 282 -11.21 18.92 -23.59
C HIS A 282 -9.99 18.07 -23.22
N LEU A 283 -9.09 17.92 -24.18
CA LEU A 283 -7.95 16.99 -24.13
C LEU A 283 -7.06 17.16 -22.90
N VAL A 284 -6.58 18.38 -22.61
CA VAL A 284 -5.68 18.61 -21.47
C VAL A 284 -6.38 18.37 -20.14
N LEU A 285 -7.62 18.84 -20.00
CA LEU A 285 -8.43 18.61 -18.80
C LEU A 285 -8.64 17.12 -18.56
N PHE A 286 -8.96 16.36 -19.60
CA PHE A 286 -9.12 14.91 -19.54
C PHE A 286 -7.84 14.21 -19.07
N LEU A 287 -6.70 14.55 -19.68
CA LEU A 287 -5.40 13.92 -19.35
C LEU A 287 -4.98 14.24 -17.92
N ILE A 288 -5.10 15.49 -17.47
CA ILE A 288 -4.82 15.88 -16.09
C ILE A 288 -5.72 15.11 -15.12
N THR A 289 -7.01 15.01 -15.41
CA THR A 289 -7.98 14.29 -14.56
C THR A 289 -7.57 12.84 -14.34
N PHE A 290 -7.41 12.06 -15.42
CA PHE A 290 -7.03 10.66 -15.30
C PHE A 290 -5.57 10.46 -14.88
N GLY A 291 -4.71 11.45 -15.13
CA GLY A 291 -3.36 11.51 -14.59
C GLY A 291 -3.38 11.55 -13.07
N PHE A 292 -4.15 12.43 -12.44
CA PHE A 292 -4.26 12.47 -10.98
C PHE A 292 -4.92 11.21 -10.39
N VAL A 293 -5.88 10.60 -11.10
CA VAL A 293 -6.41 9.28 -10.73
C VAL A 293 -5.30 8.23 -10.72
N ALA A 294 -4.48 8.16 -11.77
CA ALA A 294 -3.33 7.25 -11.86
C ALA A 294 -2.30 7.51 -10.75
N VAL A 295 -1.98 8.78 -10.49
CA VAL A 295 -1.05 9.19 -9.42
C VAL A 295 -1.50 8.70 -8.06
N LYS A 296 -2.80 8.72 -7.75
CA LYS A 296 -3.29 8.18 -6.47
C LYS A 296 -2.95 6.69 -6.32
N PHE A 297 -3.12 5.91 -7.38
CA PHE A 297 -2.77 4.48 -7.38
C PHE A 297 -1.26 4.24 -7.31
N ILE A 298 -0.45 5.07 -7.97
CA ILE A 298 1.01 5.04 -7.87
C ILE A 298 1.44 5.28 -6.42
N LEU A 299 0.94 6.35 -5.78
CA LEU A 299 1.25 6.70 -4.38
C LEU A 299 0.90 5.56 -3.41
N LYS A 300 -0.27 4.94 -3.61
CA LYS A 300 -0.71 3.79 -2.82
C LYS A 300 0.22 2.60 -2.99
N LEU A 301 0.63 2.29 -4.22
CA LEU A 301 1.55 1.19 -4.48
C LEU A 301 2.93 1.43 -3.84
N VAL A 302 3.43 2.67 -3.86
CA VAL A 302 4.67 3.05 -3.15
C VAL A 302 4.53 2.78 -1.66
N ILE A 303 3.43 3.24 -1.05
CA ILE A 303 3.14 3.03 0.38
C ILE A 303 3.00 1.54 0.71
N ASP A 304 2.28 0.77 -0.11
CA ASP A 304 2.09 -0.67 0.09
C ASP A 304 3.42 -1.41 -0.01
N HIS A 305 4.33 -1.00 -0.90
CA HIS A 305 5.69 -1.52 -0.93
C HIS A 305 6.45 -1.23 0.37
N MET A 306 6.54 0.03 0.77
CA MET A 306 7.32 0.44 1.95
C MET A 306 6.75 -0.09 3.28
N THR A 307 5.43 -0.31 3.33
CA THR A 307 4.73 -0.82 4.52
C THR A 307 4.49 -2.33 4.49
N LYS A 308 4.89 -3.01 3.40
CA LYS A 308 4.54 -4.42 3.11
C LYS A 308 3.02 -4.65 3.19
N GLY A 309 2.24 -3.66 2.78
CA GLY A 309 0.79 -3.64 2.77
C GLY A 309 0.20 -4.36 1.55
N VAL A 310 -1.07 -4.76 1.67
CA VAL A 310 -1.81 -5.40 0.57
C VAL A 310 -2.44 -4.32 -0.30
N VAL A 311 -2.20 -4.40 -1.61
CA VAL A 311 -2.83 -3.51 -2.60
C VAL A 311 -4.35 -3.56 -2.52
N SER A 312 -4.97 -2.40 -2.31
CA SER A 312 -6.42 -2.21 -2.24
C SER A 312 -7.01 -1.71 -3.56
N LEU A 313 -8.22 -2.16 -3.90
CA LEU A 313 -9.01 -1.62 -5.03
C LEU A 313 -9.96 -0.48 -4.62
N ARG A 314 -10.19 -0.32 -3.31
CA ARG A 314 -11.15 0.66 -2.80
C ARG A 314 -10.48 2.03 -2.68
N GLU A 315 -10.55 2.80 -3.76
CA GLU A 315 -9.90 4.10 -3.82
C GLU A 315 -10.87 5.23 -4.17
N THR A 316 -10.81 6.30 -3.39
CA THR A 316 -11.64 7.50 -3.52
C THR A 316 -11.39 8.24 -4.84
N ALA A 317 -10.19 8.12 -5.42
CA ALA A 317 -9.88 8.66 -6.74
C ALA A 317 -10.76 8.07 -7.86
N LEU A 318 -11.37 6.88 -7.68
CA LEU A 318 -12.29 6.31 -8.67
C LEU A 318 -13.70 6.91 -8.62
N ILE A 319 -14.04 7.71 -7.61
CA ILE A 319 -15.37 8.34 -7.51
C ILE A 319 -15.68 9.15 -8.77
N GLY A 320 -14.75 10.00 -9.21
CA GLY A 320 -14.92 10.82 -10.40
C GLY A 320 -15.09 10.01 -11.71
N PRO A 321 -14.18 9.06 -12.02
CA PRO A 321 -14.36 8.14 -13.15
C PRO A 321 -15.67 7.34 -13.12
N ILE A 322 -16.10 6.88 -11.94
CA ILE A 322 -17.37 6.17 -11.76
C ILE A 322 -18.56 7.12 -12.03
N MET A 323 -18.50 8.37 -11.58
CA MET A 323 -19.51 9.38 -11.90
C MET A 323 -19.62 9.62 -13.41
N LEU A 324 -18.49 9.73 -14.11
CA LEU A 324 -18.46 9.87 -15.57
C LEU A 324 -19.06 8.64 -16.27
N PHE A 325 -18.69 7.44 -15.82
CA PHE A 325 -19.26 6.19 -16.33
C PHE A 325 -20.78 6.16 -16.23
N PHE A 326 -21.33 6.43 -15.03
CA PHE A 326 -22.78 6.44 -14.86
C PHE A 326 -23.45 7.56 -15.63
N ASN A 327 -22.85 8.74 -15.68
CA ASN A 327 -23.38 9.85 -16.48
C ASN A 327 -23.51 9.45 -17.95
N GLN A 328 -22.47 8.83 -18.53
CA GLN A 328 -22.51 8.33 -19.91
C GLN A 328 -23.50 7.18 -20.10
N TYR A 329 -23.57 6.25 -19.14
CA TYR A 329 -24.50 5.12 -19.19
C TYR A 329 -25.97 5.57 -19.26
N PHE A 330 -26.32 6.64 -18.54
CA PHE A 330 -27.68 7.20 -18.53
C PHE A 330 -27.90 8.30 -19.59
N ASN A 331 -27.15 8.29 -20.69
CA ASN A 331 -27.25 9.26 -21.79
C ASN A 331 -26.99 10.72 -21.37
N CYS A 332 -26.05 10.94 -20.46
CA CYS A 332 -25.53 12.24 -20.02
C CYS A 332 -26.61 13.19 -19.48
N PRO A 333 -27.32 12.83 -18.37
CA PRO A 333 -28.29 13.71 -17.74
C PRO A 333 -27.68 15.03 -17.25
N VAL A 334 -26.39 15.02 -16.92
CA VAL A 334 -25.59 16.22 -16.62
C VAL A 334 -24.59 16.43 -17.76
N PRO A 335 -24.36 17.69 -18.22
CA PRO A 335 -23.35 17.94 -19.24
C PRO A 335 -21.98 17.43 -18.80
N GLU A 336 -21.40 16.54 -19.62
CA GLU A 336 -20.21 15.78 -19.23
C GLU A 336 -19.00 16.67 -18.90
N PHE A 337 -18.93 17.87 -19.48
CA PHE A 337 -17.89 18.87 -19.20
C PHE A 337 -17.82 19.25 -17.71
N TRP A 338 -18.99 19.49 -17.08
CA TRP A 338 -19.05 19.84 -15.66
C TRP A 338 -18.73 18.65 -14.77
N VAL A 339 -19.12 17.45 -15.19
CA VAL A 339 -18.77 16.21 -14.49
C VAL A 339 -17.25 15.97 -14.57
N LEU A 340 -16.62 16.23 -15.72
CA LEU A 340 -15.18 16.12 -15.90
C LEU A 340 -14.41 17.11 -15.02
N TRP A 341 -14.84 18.37 -14.94
CA TRP A 341 -14.26 19.35 -14.00
C TRP A 341 -14.42 18.91 -12.55
N SER A 342 -15.58 18.40 -12.18
CA SER A 342 -15.82 17.88 -10.82
C SER A 342 -14.89 16.70 -10.52
N CYS A 343 -14.74 15.78 -11.48
CA CYS A 343 -13.80 14.66 -11.40
C CYS A 343 -12.36 15.13 -11.22
N MET A 344 -11.93 16.13 -11.99
CA MET A 344 -10.59 16.74 -11.88
C MET A 344 -10.36 17.31 -10.47
N VAL A 345 -11.28 18.14 -9.97
CA VAL A 345 -11.17 18.76 -8.64
C VAL A 345 -11.12 17.70 -7.55
N ILE A 346 -11.99 16.68 -7.63
CA ILE A 346 -12.01 15.55 -6.67
C ILE A 346 -10.68 14.79 -6.71
N ALA A 347 -10.17 14.43 -7.89
CA ALA A 347 -8.93 13.67 -8.03
C ALA A 347 -7.71 14.45 -7.50
N VAL A 348 -7.61 15.73 -7.84
CA VAL A 348 -6.55 16.62 -7.35
C VAL A 348 -6.63 16.76 -5.84
N ALA A 349 -7.80 17.11 -5.29
CA ALA A 349 -7.99 17.26 -3.85
C ALA A 349 -7.70 15.95 -3.09
N ASP A 350 -8.16 14.81 -3.61
CA ASP A 350 -7.95 13.49 -3.02
C ASP A 350 -6.47 13.11 -2.97
N VAL A 351 -5.69 13.42 -4.00
CA VAL A 351 -4.22 13.21 -4.00
C VAL A 351 -3.55 14.10 -2.96
N PHE A 352 -3.80 15.41 -2.98
CA PHE A 352 -3.11 16.34 -2.08
C PHE A 352 -3.50 16.14 -0.61
N LEU A 353 -4.79 15.95 -0.30
CA LEU A 353 -5.26 15.69 1.06
C LEU A 353 -4.71 14.36 1.59
N TYR A 354 -4.72 13.32 0.75
CA TYR A 354 -4.15 12.03 1.14
C TYR A 354 -2.66 12.13 1.43
N SER A 355 -1.88 12.73 0.51
CA SER A 355 -0.44 12.91 0.69
C SER A 355 -0.13 13.73 1.94
N ALA A 356 -0.86 14.84 2.17
CA ALA A 356 -0.68 15.66 3.37
C ALA A 356 -0.97 14.88 4.65
N ASN A 357 -2.10 14.16 4.71
CA ASN A 357 -2.48 13.40 5.90
C ASN A 357 -1.51 12.25 6.19
N VAL A 358 -1.09 11.50 5.15
CA VAL A 358 -0.10 10.42 5.29
C VAL A 358 1.24 10.98 5.75
N CYS A 359 1.73 12.07 5.14
CA CYS A 359 2.99 12.70 5.55
C CYS A 359 2.94 13.17 7.00
N VAL A 360 1.83 13.79 7.43
CA VAL A 360 1.64 14.23 8.82
C VAL A 360 1.58 13.03 9.77
N GLN A 361 0.86 11.97 9.41
CA GLN A 361 0.77 10.75 10.23
C GLN A 361 2.15 10.11 10.43
N ILE A 362 2.92 9.95 9.36
CA ILE A 362 4.28 9.39 9.40
C ILE A 362 5.23 10.31 10.17
N ALA A 363 5.18 11.63 9.92
CA ALA A 363 6.03 12.60 10.61
C ALA A 363 5.80 12.59 12.11
N ASN A 364 4.55 12.51 12.56
CA ASN A 364 4.19 12.38 13.97
C ASN A 364 4.69 11.06 14.56
N TYR A 365 4.58 9.94 13.82
CA TYR A 365 5.04 8.63 14.27
C TYR A 365 6.56 8.54 14.38
N LEU A 366 7.29 9.10 13.40
CA LEU A 366 8.77 9.14 13.38
C LEU A 366 9.35 10.27 14.25
N ASN A 367 8.50 11.16 14.77
CA ASN A 367 8.87 12.37 15.50
C ASN A 367 9.88 13.25 14.75
N ILE A 368 9.49 13.68 13.54
CA ILE A 368 10.28 14.56 12.64
C ILE A 368 9.43 15.71 12.10
N TYR A 369 10.05 16.82 11.73
CA TYR A 369 9.39 17.86 10.94
C TYR A 369 9.48 17.54 9.45
N ILE A 370 8.40 17.80 8.70
CA ILE A 370 8.34 17.52 7.24
C ILE A 370 9.24 18.49 6.46
N PHE A 371 9.24 19.76 6.85
CA PHE A 371 9.93 20.85 6.13
C PHE A 371 10.96 21.58 7.00
N ARG A 372 11.49 20.92 8.04
CA ARG A 372 12.59 21.45 8.82
C ARG A 372 13.57 20.35 9.21
N VAL A 373 14.83 20.74 9.41
CA VAL A 373 15.94 19.83 9.75
C VAL A 373 16.03 19.56 11.26
N ASP A 374 15.51 20.47 12.09
CA ASP A 374 15.39 20.26 13.53
C ASP A 374 14.44 19.11 13.89
N LYS A 375 14.58 18.62 15.13
CA LYS A 375 13.69 17.58 15.68
C LYS A 375 12.63 18.22 16.58
N PRO A 376 11.37 17.75 16.51
CA PRO A 376 10.36 18.12 17.50
C PRO A 376 10.78 17.71 18.92
N PRO A 377 10.28 18.40 19.96
CA PRO A 377 10.50 17.99 21.34
C PRO A 377 10.02 16.55 21.56
N PRO A 378 10.69 15.77 22.44
CA PRO A 378 10.28 14.40 22.73
C PRO A 378 8.81 14.34 23.10
N LEU A 379 8.06 13.41 22.50
CA LEU A 379 6.69 13.15 22.92
C LEU A 379 6.69 12.80 24.42
N PRO A 380 5.78 13.37 25.23
CA PRO A 380 5.71 13.02 26.65
C PRO A 380 5.49 11.52 26.78
N SER A 381 6.37 10.86 27.54
CA SER A 381 6.18 9.47 27.92
C SER A 381 4.80 9.32 28.57
N PRO A 382 4.00 8.30 28.18
CA PRO A 382 2.72 8.08 28.85
C PRO A 382 2.99 7.89 30.34
N SER A 383 2.51 8.83 31.15
CA SER A 383 2.64 8.76 32.60
C SER A 383 1.96 7.49 33.08
N VAL A 384 2.75 6.62 33.74
CA VAL A 384 2.34 5.33 34.34
C VAL A 384 1.09 5.46 35.25
N ASN A 385 0.74 6.67 35.68
CA ASN A 385 -0.34 6.93 36.62
C ASN A 385 -1.76 7.05 36.01
N GLN A 386 -1.95 7.02 34.68
CA GLN A 386 -3.30 7.11 34.08
C GLN A 386 -3.98 5.75 33.80
N LEU A 387 -3.27 4.63 33.87
CA LEU A 387 -3.87 3.29 33.74
C LEU A 387 -4.38 2.72 35.07
N ALA A 388 -3.99 3.31 36.21
CA ALA A 388 -4.36 2.83 37.54
C ALA A 388 -5.71 3.36 38.07
N SER A 389 -6.31 4.38 37.45
CA SER A 389 -7.52 5.03 37.99
C SER A 389 -8.85 4.43 37.50
N ASN A 390 -8.85 3.47 36.57
CA ASN A 390 -10.06 2.92 35.97
C ASN A 390 -10.41 1.47 36.36
N GLN A 391 -9.74 0.88 37.35
CA GLN A 391 -10.15 -0.40 37.93
C GLN A 391 -10.82 -0.19 39.29
N LYS A 392 -12.15 0.00 39.29
CA LYS A 392 -12.97 -0.27 40.49
C LYS A 392 -13.23 -1.78 40.57
N PRO A 393 -13.06 -2.42 41.74
CA PRO A 393 -13.31 -3.84 41.91
C PRO A 393 -14.82 -4.09 42.05
N PHE A 394 -15.44 -4.74 41.07
CA PHE A 394 -16.76 -5.34 41.23
C PHE A 394 -16.61 -6.72 41.85
N ALA A 395 -16.68 -6.78 43.18
CA ALA A 395 -16.90 -8.01 43.91
C ALA A 395 -18.40 -8.17 44.17
N GLN A 396 -19.05 -9.10 43.47
CA GLN A 396 -20.34 -9.65 43.91
C GLN A 396 -20.28 -11.19 43.82
N LYS A 397 -20.49 -11.83 44.98
CA LYS A 397 -20.69 -13.28 45.14
C LYS A 397 -21.94 -13.73 44.37
N PRO A 398 -21.93 -14.88 43.69
CA PRO A 398 -23.17 -15.52 43.27
C PRO A 398 -23.77 -16.32 44.43
N SER A 399 -25.03 -16.04 44.72
CA SER A 399 -25.92 -16.86 45.53
C SER A 399 -26.25 -18.18 44.84
N THR A 400 -26.32 -19.23 45.64
CA THR A 400 -26.82 -20.58 45.34
C THR A 400 -28.15 -20.58 44.59
N ILE A 401 -28.22 -21.29 43.47
CA ILE A 401 -29.47 -21.81 42.90
C ILE A 401 -29.23 -23.30 42.63
N GLU A 402 -30.03 -24.11 43.32
CA GLU A 402 -30.10 -25.56 43.22
C GLU A 402 -30.79 -26.01 41.93
N GLY A 403 -30.41 -27.20 41.47
CA GLY A 403 -31.30 -28.17 40.84
C GLY A 403 -31.84 -27.84 39.45
N PHE A 404 -31.11 -28.26 38.40
CA PHE A 404 -31.74 -28.74 37.17
C PHE A 404 -30.87 -29.80 36.49
N THR A 405 -31.26 -31.06 36.63
CA THR A 405 -30.85 -32.16 35.76
C THR A 405 -31.55 -32.00 34.41
N VAL A 406 -30.80 -32.02 33.31
CA VAL A 406 -31.36 -32.16 31.95
C VAL A 406 -30.60 -33.25 31.19
N PRO A 407 -31.31 -34.11 30.42
CA PRO A 407 -30.84 -35.40 29.94
C PRO A 407 -29.94 -35.29 28.71
N GLY A 408 -29.29 -36.41 28.38
CA GLY A 408 -28.33 -36.52 27.29
C GLY A 408 -28.80 -35.92 25.96
N SER A 409 -27.95 -35.10 25.36
CA SER A 409 -28.06 -34.70 23.96
C SER A 409 -26.68 -34.73 23.30
N SER A 410 -26.61 -35.44 22.19
CA SER A 410 -25.49 -35.58 21.28
C SER A 410 -24.88 -34.24 20.88
N ALA A 411 -23.59 -34.05 21.16
CA ALA A 411 -22.83 -32.93 20.63
C ALA A 411 -22.36 -33.25 19.21
N THR A 412 -23.12 -32.79 18.22
CA THR A 412 -22.68 -32.73 16.83
C THR A 412 -21.60 -31.64 16.71
N GLY A 413 -20.42 -32.01 16.23
CA GLY A 413 -19.31 -31.07 16.01
C GLY A 413 -19.57 -30.23 14.77
N TYR A 414 -19.51 -28.92 14.91
CA TYR A 414 -19.55 -27.97 13.80
C TYR A 414 -18.22 -27.23 13.67
N TYR A 415 -17.78 -27.03 12.43
CA TYR A 415 -16.56 -26.31 12.05
C TYR A 415 -16.67 -24.80 12.32
N LEU A 416 -15.55 -24.11 12.59
CA LEU A 416 -15.52 -22.65 12.73
C LEU A 416 -15.95 -21.96 11.43
N ARG A 417 -16.80 -20.92 11.55
CA ARG A 417 -17.22 -20.04 10.46
C ARG A 417 -16.67 -18.63 10.67
N PRO A 418 -16.46 -17.84 9.60
CA PRO A 418 -16.01 -16.45 9.70
C PRO A 418 -16.87 -15.56 10.61
N SER A 419 -18.18 -15.84 10.73
CA SER A 419 -19.12 -15.14 11.60
C SER A 419 -18.86 -15.35 13.10
N HIS A 420 -18.12 -16.39 13.49
CA HIS A 420 -17.77 -16.65 14.89
C HIS A 420 -16.60 -15.79 15.39
N TYR A 421 -15.80 -15.25 14.46
CA TYR A 421 -14.63 -14.42 14.78
C TYR A 421 -15.00 -13.10 15.48
N GLN A 422 -16.10 -12.46 15.06
CA GLN A 422 -16.54 -11.19 15.67
C GLN A 422 -16.96 -11.34 17.14
N ARG A 423 -17.21 -12.56 17.63
CA ARG A 423 -17.75 -12.82 18.98
C ARG A 423 -16.72 -13.32 19.99
N SER A 424 -15.55 -13.79 19.55
CA SER A 424 -14.53 -14.34 20.45
C SER A 424 -13.28 -13.46 20.48
N ARG A 425 -13.34 -12.32 21.16
CA ARG A 425 -12.11 -11.76 21.74
C ARG A 425 -11.65 -12.76 22.79
N ASN A 426 -10.54 -13.45 22.52
CA ASN A 426 -9.96 -14.44 23.43
C ASN A 426 -9.45 -13.72 24.69
N PHE A 427 -10.33 -13.56 25.69
CA PHE A 427 -10.01 -12.90 26.96
C PHE A 427 -9.42 -13.87 28.01
N ASP A 428 -8.94 -15.04 27.60
CA ASP A 428 -8.27 -15.97 28.51
C ASP A 428 -6.83 -15.47 28.75
N PRO A 429 -6.46 -15.09 29.99
CA PRO A 429 -5.12 -14.57 30.29
C PRO A 429 -3.99 -15.56 29.98
N PHE A 430 -4.30 -16.86 29.83
CA PHE A 430 -3.32 -17.91 29.57
C PHE A 430 -3.21 -18.31 28.09
N THR A 431 -3.99 -17.69 27.20
CA THR A 431 -4.00 -18.04 25.78
C THR A 431 -3.63 -16.83 24.94
N GLU A 432 -2.62 -16.98 24.08
CA GLU A 432 -2.21 -15.91 23.17
C GLU A 432 -3.34 -15.48 22.23
N THR A 433 -3.33 -14.20 21.91
CA THR A 433 -4.26 -13.59 20.96
C THR A 433 -3.51 -13.26 19.68
N TYR A 434 -4.08 -13.67 18.55
CA TYR A 434 -3.50 -13.39 17.23
C TYR A 434 -4.39 -12.42 16.45
N SER A 435 -3.87 -11.87 15.36
CA SER A 435 -4.64 -10.96 14.50
C SER A 435 -5.78 -11.70 13.77
N PRO A 436 -6.83 -10.99 13.34
CA PRO A 436 -7.90 -11.57 12.52
C PRO A 436 -7.42 -12.34 11.29
N SER A 437 -6.41 -11.80 10.60
CA SER A 437 -5.82 -12.39 9.40
C SER A 437 -5.16 -13.73 9.70
N TYR A 438 -4.49 -13.83 10.85
CA TYR A 438 -3.86 -15.07 11.31
C TYR A 438 -4.91 -16.18 11.52
N TYR A 439 -6.01 -15.88 12.20
CA TYR A 439 -7.09 -16.86 12.37
C TYR A 439 -7.79 -17.22 11.05
N MET A 440 -7.96 -16.27 10.13
CA MET A 440 -8.57 -16.52 8.82
C MET A 440 -7.72 -17.45 7.95
N GLN A 441 -6.40 -17.29 7.99
CA GLN A 441 -5.46 -18.17 7.31
C GLN A 441 -5.63 -19.62 7.81
N TYR A 442 -5.69 -19.81 9.13
CA TYR A 442 -5.89 -21.13 9.72
C TYR A 442 -7.23 -21.77 9.33
N MET A 443 -8.32 -20.99 9.34
CA MET A 443 -9.63 -21.48 8.90
C MET A 443 -9.66 -21.87 7.43
N THR A 444 -8.83 -21.28 6.59
CA THR A 444 -8.76 -21.58 5.16
C THR A 444 -7.83 -22.75 4.86
N MET A 445 -6.70 -22.86 5.57
CA MET A 445 -5.70 -23.90 5.33
C MET A 445 -5.99 -25.23 6.03
N TRP A 446 -6.57 -25.19 7.25
CA TRP A 446 -6.86 -26.38 8.05
C TRP A 446 -8.26 -26.32 8.69
N PRO A 447 -9.34 -26.19 7.90
CA PRO A 447 -10.70 -26.09 8.42
C PRO A 447 -11.08 -27.26 9.33
N GLU A 448 -10.57 -28.46 9.06
CA GLU A 448 -10.82 -29.69 9.82
C GLU A 448 -10.22 -29.70 11.24
N TYR A 449 -9.23 -28.84 11.49
CA TYR A 449 -8.58 -28.70 12.79
C TYR A 449 -9.19 -27.61 13.66
N MET A 450 -10.16 -26.87 13.13
CA MET A 450 -10.89 -25.82 13.82
C MET A 450 -12.11 -26.40 14.54
N LYS A 451 -12.11 -26.38 15.89
CA LYS A 451 -13.22 -26.92 16.69
C LYS A 451 -13.77 -25.92 17.67
N ILE A 452 -15.07 -25.99 17.90
CA ILE A 452 -15.78 -25.20 18.92
C ILE A 452 -16.65 -26.09 19.79
N ALA A 453 -16.88 -25.63 21.01
CA ALA A 453 -17.90 -26.14 21.89
C ALA A 453 -18.94 -25.02 22.10
N GLU A 454 -20.18 -25.25 21.70
CA GLU A 454 -21.28 -24.30 21.87
C GLU A 454 -22.26 -24.79 22.93
N SER A 455 -22.84 -23.85 23.67
CA SER A 455 -23.89 -24.12 24.64
C SER A 455 -25.16 -24.62 23.92
N PRO A 456 -25.86 -25.63 24.46
CA PRO A 456 -27.11 -26.12 23.87
C PRO A 456 -28.27 -25.11 23.97
N VAL A 457 -28.11 -24.00 24.69
CA VAL A 457 -29.14 -22.96 24.87
C VAL A 457 -29.05 -21.92 23.76
N LEU A 458 -30.09 -21.84 22.92
CA LEU A 458 -30.33 -20.72 22.00
C LEU A 458 -30.60 -19.45 22.82
N THR A 459 -29.75 -18.44 22.68
CA THR A 459 -29.99 -17.13 23.29
C THR A 459 -30.88 -16.31 22.36
N VAL A 460 -32.14 -16.11 22.75
CA VAL A 460 -33.15 -15.38 21.94
C VAL A 460 -33.16 -13.87 22.24
N PHE A 461 -32.36 -13.37 23.18
CA PHE A 461 -32.40 -11.98 23.61
C PHE A 461 -31.03 -11.33 23.66
N ASP A 462 -30.53 -10.88 22.50
CA ASP A 462 -29.70 -9.68 22.40
C ASP A 462 -30.21 -8.82 21.24
N SER A 463 -30.79 -7.67 21.58
CA SER A 463 -31.54 -6.80 20.66
C SER A 463 -30.66 -5.93 19.75
N LYS A 464 -29.34 -6.19 19.68
CA LYS A 464 -28.41 -5.41 18.84
C LYS A 464 -27.70 -6.18 17.74
N THR A 465 -27.97 -7.47 17.55
CA THR A 465 -27.29 -8.25 16.51
C THR A 465 -28.21 -9.27 15.85
N ALA A 466 -28.54 -9.02 14.58
CA ALA A 466 -29.17 -10.01 13.71
C ALA A 466 -28.19 -11.17 13.46
N SER A 467 -28.41 -12.32 14.09
CA SER A 467 -27.97 -13.63 13.58
C SER A 467 -28.66 -14.74 14.36
N VAL A 468 -29.64 -15.31 13.67
CA VAL A 468 -30.32 -16.57 13.95
C VAL A 468 -29.33 -17.74 13.70
N LEU A 469 -29.32 -18.75 14.58
CA LEU A 469 -28.61 -20.07 14.52
C LEU A 469 -27.23 -20.21 15.19
N GLY A 470 -27.12 -20.03 16.50
CA GLY A 470 -25.95 -20.55 17.26
C GLY A 470 -26.06 -20.38 18.77
N GLY A 471 -25.57 -21.37 19.53
CA GLY A 471 -25.47 -21.28 20.99
C GLY A 471 -24.30 -20.38 21.41
N ARG A 472 -24.23 -19.99 22.70
CA ARG A 472 -23.06 -19.26 23.23
C ARG A 472 -21.80 -20.12 23.11
N ILE A 473 -20.71 -19.59 22.53
CA ILE A 473 -19.43 -20.30 22.45
C ILE A 473 -18.87 -20.50 23.86
N MET A 474 -18.70 -21.76 24.27
CA MET A 474 -18.15 -22.17 25.57
C MET A 474 -16.62 -22.34 25.53
N GLY A 475 -16.07 -22.71 24.38
CA GLY A 475 -14.64 -22.88 24.17
C GLY A 475 -14.32 -23.21 22.73
N TYR A 476 -13.04 -23.08 22.36
CA TYR A 476 -12.58 -23.34 20.99
C TYR A 476 -11.16 -23.89 20.97
N MET A 477 -10.81 -24.53 19.86
CA MET A 477 -9.48 -25.05 19.56
C MET A 477 -9.12 -24.71 18.12
N ILE A 478 -7.90 -24.20 17.94
CA ILE A 478 -7.30 -23.86 16.65
C ILE A 478 -5.97 -24.58 16.55
N ALA A 479 -5.81 -25.36 15.49
CA ALA A 479 -4.62 -26.16 15.24
C ALA A 479 -4.28 -26.17 13.75
N LYS A 480 -3.03 -26.52 13.44
CA LYS A 480 -2.51 -26.65 12.08
C LYS A 480 -1.76 -27.96 11.93
N SER A 481 -1.45 -28.33 10.70
CA SER A 481 -0.46 -29.36 10.41
C SER A 481 0.88 -28.69 10.06
N GLU A 482 1.97 -29.18 10.64
CA GLU A 482 3.34 -28.68 10.41
C GLU A 482 4.35 -29.82 10.26
N GLY A 483 5.52 -29.49 9.70
CA GLY A 483 6.64 -30.41 9.48
C GLY A 483 6.69 -30.99 8.07
N VAL A 484 7.79 -31.69 7.76
CA VAL A 484 8.08 -32.28 6.44
C VAL A 484 8.52 -33.73 6.63
N GLY A 485 8.02 -34.63 5.78
CA GLY A 485 8.37 -36.06 5.82
C GLY A 485 8.03 -36.72 7.15
N LYS A 486 9.04 -37.33 7.80
CA LYS A 486 8.86 -38.04 9.09
C LYS A 486 8.59 -37.11 10.29
N ALA A 487 8.76 -35.80 10.13
CA ALA A 487 8.48 -34.80 11.16
C ALA A 487 7.08 -34.19 11.06
N TRP A 488 6.20 -34.73 10.21
CA TRP A 488 4.84 -34.23 10.04
C TRP A 488 3.98 -34.50 11.29
N HIS A 489 3.38 -33.45 11.85
CA HIS A 489 2.57 -33.51 13.07
C HIS A 489 1.52 -32.39 13.12
N GLY A 490 0.55 -32.53 14.01
CA GLY A 490 -0.38 -31.44 14.34
C GLY A 490 0.23 -30.48 15.37
N HIS A 491 -0.07 -29.20 15.28
CA HIS A 491 0.30 -28.19 16.27
C HIS A 491 -0.94 -27.44 16.78
N VAL A 492 -1.24 -27.51 18.08
CA VAL A 492 -2.34 -26.75 18.68
C VAL A 492 -1.86 -25.34 19.02
N THR A 493 -2.37 -24.38 18.25
CA THR A 493 -1.97 -22.97 18.34
C THR A 493 -2.72 -22.22 19.43
N ALA A 494 -3.98 -22.56 19.65
CA ALA A 494 -4.78 -21.99 20.74
C ALA A 494 -5.86 -22.98 21.19
N LEU A 495 -6.01 -23.14 22.51
CA LEU A 495 -7.11 -23.86 23.14
C LEU A 495 -7.58 -23.02 24.32
N SER A 496 -8.85 -22.62 24.32
CA SER A 496 -9.41 -21.79 25.38
C SER A 496 -10.84 -22.24 25.71
N VAL A 497 -11.17 -22.19 27.00
CA VAL A 497 -12.50 -22.48 27.53
C VAL A 497 -12.86 -21.34 28.47
N ALA A 498 -14.03 -20.72 28.22
CA ALA A 498 -14.48 -19.58 28.99
C ALA A 498 -14.58 -19.94 30.49
N PRO A 499 -14.19 -19.02 31.41
CA PRO A 499 -14.06 -19.32 32.84
C PRO A 499 -15.26 -20.01 33.47
N GLU A 500 -16.47 -19.58 33.12
CA GLU A 500 -17.75 -20.13 33.57
C GLU A 500 -18.02 -21.57 33.10
N TYR A 501 -17.31 -22.06 32.08
CA TYR A 501 -17.47 -23.41 31.54
C TYR A 501 -16.26 -24.33 31.77
N ARG A 502 -15.28 -23.89 32.57
CA ARG A 502 -14.12 -24.71 32.93
C ARG A 502 -14.54 -25.88 33.85
N ARG A 503 -13.68 -26.89 33.95
CA ARG A 503 -13.87 -28.11 34.78
C ARG A 503 -15.00 -29.07 34.34
N MET A 504 -15.69 -28.79 33.22
CA MET A 504 -16.66 -29.71 32.61
C MET A 504 -16.05 -30.67 31.56
N GLY A 505 -14.72 -30.79 31.50
CA GLY A 505 -14.03 -31.66 30.54
C GLY A 505 -14.07 -31.18 29.08
N LEU A 506 -14.48 -29.93 28.80
CA LEU A 506 -14.57 -29.38 27.44
C LEU A 506 -13.22 -29.37 26.71
N ALA A 507 -12.15 -28.94 27.38
CA ALA A 507 -10.80 -28.96 26.82
C ALA A 507 -10.38 -30.37 26.38
N SER A 508 -10.60 -31.37 27.24
CA SER A 508 -10.33 -32.78 26.94
C SER A 508 -11.13 -33.30 25.75
N ARG A 509 -12.37 -32.85 25.57
CA ARG A 509 -13.22 -33.22 24.44
C ARG A 509 -12.75 -32.60 23.12
N LEU A 510 -12.37 -31.32 23.12
CA LEU A 510 -11.83 -30.63 21.94
C LEU A 510 -10.55 -31.32 21.42
N MET A 511 -9.69 -31.74 22.36
CA MET A 511 -8.42 -32.43 22.10
C MET A 511 -8.58 -33.92 21.72
N LYS A 512 -9.76 -34.54 21.89
CA LYS A 512 -9.92 -36.02 21.82
C LYS A 512 -9.60 -36.63 20.45
N LYS A 513 -9.69 -35.88 19.35
CA LYS A 513 -9.44 -36.36 17.98
C LYS A 513 -8.11 -35.88 17.37
N CYS A 514 -7.14 -35.49 18.19
CA CYS A 514 -5.83 -35.04 17.71
C CYS A 514 -4.85 -36.22 17.80
N VAL A 515 -4.45 -36.75 16.64
CA VAL A 515 -3.47 -37.84 16.51
C VAL A 515 -2.11 -37.20 16.25
N PHE A 516 -1.14 -37.48 17.12
CA PHE A 516 0.23 -36.94 17.12
C PHE A 516 0.30 -35.40 17.04
N THR A 517 0.33 -34.74 18.20
CA THR A 517 0.18 -33.29 18.30
C THR A 517 1.12 -32.68 19.33
N ASP A 518 1.77 -31.57 18.99
CA ASP A 518 2.56 -30.76 19.91
C ASP A 518 1.86 -29.44 20.26
N LEU A 519 2.26 -28.84 21.38
CA LEU A 519 1.77 -27.54 21.86
C LEU A 519 2.71 -26.93 22.90
N PHE A 520 2.56 -25.63 23.13
CA PHE A 520 3.25 -24.90 24.19
C PHE A 520 2.29 -24.41 25.25
N VAL A 521 2.69 -24.52 26.52
CA VAL A 521 1.90 -24.05 27.66
C VAL A 521 2.80 -23.26 28.60
N ARG A 522 2.29 -22.11 29.07
CA ARG A 522 2.91 -21.29 30.12
C ARG A 522 3.31 -22.12 31.33
N ALA A 523 4.56 -22.02 31.78
CA ALA A 523 5.05 -22.78 32.93
C ALA A 523 4.25 -22.48 34.21
N SER A 524 3.72 -21.26 34.36
CA SER A 524 2.86 -20.88 35.49
C SER A 524 1.44 -21.48 35.44
N ASN A 525 0.97 -21.94 34.27
CA ASN A 525 -0.38 -22.46 34.07
C ASN A 525 -0.53 -23.90 34.61
N LYS A 526 -0.54 -24.03 35.94
CA LYS A 526 -0.67 -25.32 36.65
C LYS A 526 -1.89 -26.12 36.22
N LEU A 527 -3.01 -25.45 35.94
CA LEU A 527 -4.25 -26.10 35.49
C LEU A 527 -4.10 -26.68 34.08
N GLY A 528 -3.60 -25.89 33.13
CA GLY A 528 -3.32 -26.33 31.76
C GLY A 528 -2.37 -27.52 31.74
N ASN A 529 -1.24 -27.41 32.45
CA ASN A 529 -0.27 -28.49 32.59
C ASN A 529 -0.92 -29.78 33.14
N SER A 530 -1.73 -29.68 34.19
CA SER A 530 -2.45 -30.85 34.72
C SER A 530 -3.43 -31.48 33.71
N VAL A 531 -4.11 -30.67 32.89
CA VAL A 531 -5.03 -31.16 31.86
C VAL A 531 -4.28 -31.96 30.79
N TYR A 532 -3.18 -31.43 30.26
CA TYR A 532 -2.42 -32.10 29.20
C TYR A 532 -1.72 -33.36 29.70
N THR A 533 -1.13 -33.35 30.90
CA THR A 533 -0.54 -34.56 31.50
C THR A 533 -1.58 -35.67 31.68
N LYS A 534 -2.80 -35.34 32.15
CA LYS A 534 -3.91 -36.31 32.26
C LYS A 534 -4.41 -36.83 30.91
N LEU A 535 -4.18 -36.09 29.82
CA LEU A 535 -4.51 -36.51 28.46
C LEU A 535 -3.44 -37.42 27.83
N GLY A 536 -2.30 -37.63 28.52
CA GLY A 536 -1.18 -38.45 28.06
C GLY A 536 -0.04 -37.68 27.38
N TYR A 537 -0.01 -36.35 27.48
CA TYR A 537 1.07 -35.55 26.92
C TYR A 537 2.31 -35.60 27.81
N ILE A 538 3.48 -35.73 27.18
CA ILE A 538 4.78 -35.67 27.85
C ILE A 538 5.43 -34.30 27.62
N ILE A 539 6.07 -33.76 28.65
CA ILE A 539 6.91 -32.56 28.52
C ILE A 539 8.24 -33.02 27.92
N TYR A 540 8.57 -32.56 26.71
CA TYR A 540 9.81 -32.95 26.03
C TYR A 540 10.88 -31.85 26.07
N ARG A 541 10.49 -30.59 26.30
CA ARG A 541 11.41 -29.46 26.47
C ARG A 541 10.82 -28.34 27.31
N ARG A 542 11.68 -27.52 27.90
CA ARG A 542 11.36 -26.21 28.45
C ARG A 542 12.01 -25.14 27.59
N VAL A 543 11.24 -24.14 27.17
CA VAL A 543 11.73 -23.00 26.37
C VAL A 543 11.72 -21.76 27.25
N LEU A 544 12.88 -21.16 27.45
CA LEU A 544 13.04 -19.99 28.32
C LEU A 544 12.47 -18.75 27.65
N SER A 545 11.77 -17.91 28.41
CA SER A 545 11.21 -16.62 27.95
C SER A 545 10.44 -16.70 26.63
N TYR A 546 9.65 -17.77 26.45
CA TYR A 546 8.88 -18.03 25.24
C TYR A 546 7.70 -17.07 25.08
N TYR A 547 7.03 -16.71 26.18
CA TYR A 547 5.91 -15.78 26.18
C TYR A 547 6.36 -14.39 26.58
N SER A 548 5.90 -13.38 25.84
CA SER A 548 6.13 -11.98 26.15
C SER A 548 5.22 -11.54 27.30
N GLY A 549 5.79 -11.06 28.41
CA GLY A 549 5.03 -10.50 29.52
C GLY A 549 5.89 -10.26 30.76
N GLY A 550 5.85 -9.02 31.30
CA GLY A 550 6.64 -8.59 32.46
C GLY A 550 8.15 -8.45 32.20
N ASP A 551 8.88 -7.87 33.16
CA ASP A 551 10.32 -7.56 33.05
C ASP A 551 11.21 -8.80 32.85
N ASP A 552 10.72 -10.00 33.17
CA ASP A 552 11.35 -11.29 32.92
C ASP A 552 10.37 -12.20 32.16
N GLY A 553 10.49 -12.30 30.83
CA GLY A 553 9.54 -13.06 29.98
C GLY A 553 9.28 -14.50 30.47
N GLU A 554 8.07 -15.02 30.25
CA GLU A 554 7.62 -16.27 30.85
C GLU A 554 8.02 -17.51 30.03
N ASP A 555 8.53 -18.55 30.72
CA ASP A 555 8.87 -19.84 30.13
C ASP A 555 7.64 -20.63 29.63
N ALA A 556 7.88 -21.46 28.62
CA ALA A 556 6.92 -22.46 28.14
C ALA A 556 7.42 -23.89 28.33
N PHE A 557 6.50 -24.80 28.65
CA PHE A 557 6.72 -26.22 28.44
C PHE A 557 6.26 -26.60 27.03
N GLY A 558 7.14 -27.26 26.29
CA GLY A 558 6.79 -27.94 25.04
C GLY A 558 6.27 -29.33 25.37
N LEU A 559 5.02 -29.60 25.00
CA LEU A 559 4.37 -30.88 25.23
C LEU A 559 4.15 -31.61 23.91
N LEU A 560 4.35 -32.93 23.92
CA LEU A 560 4.10 -33.82 22.79
C LEU A 560 3.13 -34.92 23.24
N GLY A 561 2.07 -35.14 22.48
CA GLY A 561 1.11 -36.21 22.71
C GLY A 561 0.99 -37.10 21.48
N CYS A 562 1.21 -38.41 21.65
CA CYS A 562 0.88 -39.41 20.65
C CYS A 562 -0.28 -40.25 21.17
N ARG A 563 -1.42 -40.24 20.47
CA ARG A 563 -2.48 -41.23 20.68
C ARG A 563 -2.41 -42.25 19.56
N ILE A 564 -2.07 -43.48 19.93
CA ILE A 564 -2.30 -44.64 19.10
C ILE A 564 -3.80 -44.95 19.30
N GLU A 565 -4.62 -44.76 18.26
CA GLU A 565 -5.99 -45.27 18.27
C GLU A 565 -6.00 -46.80 18.10
#